data_AF-A0A2H0DY04-F1
#
_entry.id   AF-A0A2H0DY04-F1
#
_cell.length_a   1.000
_cell.length_b   1.000
_cell.length_c   1.000
_cell.angle_alpha   90.00
_cell.angle_beta   90.00
_cell.angle_gamma   90.00
#
_symmetry.space_group_name_H-M   'P 1'
#
loop_
_entity.id
_entity.type
_entity.pdbx_description
1 polymer ?
#
loop_
_entity_poly.entity_id
_entity_poly.type
_entity_poly.pdbx_seq_one_letter_code
_entity_poly.pdbx_strand_id
1 'polypeptide(L)'
;MFTFTSCPSPAKREYKRWTFVSEDIIGTKGDIKVPIEDVTFVYDPSRIGTGGASYVNWRTETVITGYTQDATISALSMNSLVQDIRDRFSVVMRRNKVLIDIRIITKSGETLNEQMRATEFLGKKLEPWHCHSADAGRISFHLYVPRKGNKKRGVVLMGERNNDFRFPAVNFVRSLLNRNTDIDRVALVTLVGGQFEGYVVADRVELKTERTNFVPNDAFFDLARGIERWYLEVGADLVKDRDDEVKFRRYQDLGLKYLQRFQNLLQLPEFSNLRALIKGFSFGSVGDEHADVPTSTRKVQEDRSKAVIGAKQKNGSEAGETRDRKTPDEHPDHTPLTVTGPDGRRRTIVRDNSTGLQFSFEEFLTSTKLFALDTSMGVLRFNIRHPMWEQCEKEDRWLLRLQEEVCIIALTRELFDNESSVHIDLFTEEQLKYVVLSITNS
;
A
#
# COMPACT_ATOMS: atom_id res chain seq x y z
N MET A 1 4.08 41.60 10.71
CA MET A 1 4.97 41.41 11.89
C MET A 1 4.91 39.95 12.29
N PHE A 2 6.00 39.37 12.78
CA PHE A 2 5.92 38.09 13.48
C PHE A 2 6.68 38.10 14.80
N THR A 3 6.18 37.36 15.79
CA THR A 3 6.85 37.15 17.06
C THR A 3 7.17 35.67 17.23
N PHE A 4 8.31 35.39 17.84
CA PHE A 4 8.73 34.05 18.24
C PHE A 4 8.93 34.08 19.76
N THR A 5 8.23 33.24 20.51
CA THR A 5 8.34 33.16 21.96
C THR A 5 8.76 31.74 22.32
N SER A 6 9.84 31.57 23.09
CA SER A 6 10.34 30.23 23.43
C SER A 6 10.94 30.14 24.83
N CYS A 7 10.81 28.98 25.45
CA CYS A 7 11.43 28.61 26.72
C CYS A 7 12.11 27.24 26.58
N PRO A 8 13.44 27.17 26.77
CA PRO A 8 14.19 25.93 26.59
C PRO A 8 13.77 24.86 27.63
N SER A 9 13.84 23.60 27.24
CA SER A 9 13.72 22.49 28.20
C SER A 9 15.05 22.33 28.95
N PRO A 10 15.07 22.09 30.28
CA PRO A 10 13.93 21.79 31.16
C PRO A 10 13.28 23.02 31.83
N ALA A 11 13.76 24.24 31.57
CA ALA A 11 13.26 25.46 32.19
C ALA A 11 11.74 25.62 32.00
N LYS A 12 11.08 26.28 32.96
CA LYS A 12 9.63 26.50 32.94
C LYS A 12 9.21 27.97 32.91
N ARG A 13 10.12 28.90 33.19
CA ARG A 13 9.80 30.34 33.38
C ARG A 13 10.67 31.28 32.55
N GLU A 14 11.66 30.76 31.83
CA GLU A 14 12.65 31.55 31.09
C GLU A 14 12.19 31.81 29.66
N TYR A 15 10.98 32.37 29.52
CA TYR A 15 10.48 32.71 28.20
C TYR A 15 11.12 34.00 27.70
N LYS A 16 11.65 33.92 26.49
CA LYS A 16 12.08 35.08 25.72
C LYS A 16 11.19 35.23 24.50
N ARG A 17 10.85 36.47 24.16
CA ARG A 17 10.15 36.82 22.94
C ARG A 17 11.07 37.64 22.05
N TRP A 18 11.14 37.22 20.79
CA TRP A 18 11.76 37.95 19.70
C TRP A 18 10.68 38.55 18.82
N THR A 19 10.82 39.83 18.48
CA THR A 19 9.86 40.53 17.61
C THR A 19 10.53 40.89 16.30
N PHE A 20 9.95 40.40 15.21
CA PHE A 20 10.45 40.59 13.86
C PHE A 20 9.50 41.50 13.08
N VAL A 21 10.00 42.69 12.74
CA VAL A 21 9.31 43.67 11.91
C VAL A 21 10.03 43.69 10.57
N SER A 22 9.36 43.20 9.52
CA SER A 22 9.99 42.98 8.21
C SER A 22 10.58 44.27 7.61
N GLU A 23 9.92 45.41 7.78
CA GLU A 23 10.38 46.71 7.29
C GLU A 23 11.70 47.12 7.97
N ASP A 24 11.77 47.00 9.30
CA ASP A 24 12.96 47.33 10.09
C ASP A 24 14.14 46.42 9.73
N ILE A 25 13.86 45.13 9.50
CA ILE A 25 14.89 44.13 9.14
C ILE A 25 15.43 44.39 7.74
N ILE A 26 14.56 44.64 6.75
CA ILE A 26 14.97 44.92 5.35
C ILE A 26 15.78 46.22 5.26
N GLY A 27 15.47 47.22 6.10
CA GLY A 27 16.19 48.49 6.14
C GLY A 27 17.57 48.43 6.80
N THR A 28 17.91 47.33 7.48
CA THR A 28 19.17 47.22 8.24
C THR A 28 20.33 46.79 7.34
N LYS A 29 21.41 47.59 7.29
CA LYS A 29 22.70 47.19 6.68
C LYS A 29 23.65 46.68 7.77
N GLY A 30 24.10 45.42 7.65
CA GLY A 30 25.02 44.78 8.61
C GLY A 30 24.35 43.68 9.44
N ASP A 31 24.84 43.44 10.66
CA ASP A 31 24.29 42.41 11.55
C ASP A 31 22.87 42.77 12.01
N ILE A 32 21.91 41.89 11.68
CA ILE A 32 20.51 42.06 12.07
C ILE A 32 20.37 41.83 13.58
N LYS A 33 20.05 42.89 14.32
CA LYS A 33 19.70 42.79 15.74
C LYS A 33 18.19 42.70 15.88
N VAL A 34 17.71 41.53 16.26
CA VAL A 34 16.28 41.29 16.52
C VAL A 34 15.97 41.67 17.97
N PRO A 35 15.01 42.58 18.24
CA PRO A 35 14.57 42.90 19.60
C PRO A 35 14.17 41.65 20.38
N ILE A 36 14.65 41.55 21.62
CA ILE A 36 14.38 40.44 22.54
C ILE A 36 13.90 40.99 23.88
N GLU A 37 12.83 40.40 24.43
CA GLU A 37 12.27 40.75 25.75
C GLU A 37 12.01 39.50 26.58
N ASP A 38 12.12 39.61 27.91
CA ASP A 38 11.66 38.58 28.83
C ASP A 38 10.14 38.69 29.00
N VAL A 39 9.44 37.55 28.99
CA VAL A 39 7.98 37.51 29.14
C VAL A 39 7.58 36.58 30.27
N THR A 40 6.57 37.00 31.04
CA THR A 40 6.11 36.31 32.25
C THR A 40 5.13 35.18 31.91
N PHE A 41 5.60 34.19 31.17
CA PHE A 41 4.88 32.93 30.95
C PHE A 41 5.43 31.83 31.84
N VAL A 42 4.56 30.90 32.24
CA VAL A 42 4.97 29.68 32.96
C VAL A 42 4.51 28.47 32.17
N TYR A 43 5.44 27.63 31.75
CA TYR A 43 5.13 26.36 31.11
C TYR A 43 4.52 25.40 32.13
N ASP A 44 3.21 25.21 32.03
CA ASP A 44 2.47 24.22 32.79
C ASP A 44 1.30 23.68 31.95
N PRO A 45 1.46 22.50 31.32
CA PRO A 45 0.38 21.89 30.54
C PRO A 45 -0.82 21.47 31.40
N SER A 46 -0.70 21.43 32.73
CA SER A 46 -1.76 20.99 33.65
C SER A 46 -2.59 22.13 34.25
N ARG A 47 -2.11 23.38 34.20
CA ARG A 47 -2.75 24.54 34.83
C ARG A 47 -2.95 25.66 33.83
N ILE A 48 -3.80 25.45 32.83
CA ILE A 48 -4.09 26.50 31.84
C ILE A 48 -4.95 27.58 32.51
N GLY A 49 -4.48 28.83 32.52
CA GLY A 49 -5.32 30.01 32.72
C GLY A 49 -5.80 30.36 34.14
N THR A 50 -5.12 29.98 35.22
CA THR A 50 -5.50 30.42 36.59
C THR A 50 -4.32 30.90 37.44
N GLY A 51 -4.40 32.16 37.89
CA GLY A 51 -3.39 32.85 38.73
C GLY A 51 -2.63 33.92 37.96
N GLY A 52 -2.16 34.98 38.64
CA GLY A 52 -1.57 36.20 38.04
C GLY A 52 -0.31 36.03 37.17
N ALA A 53 0.14 34.81 36.90
CA ALA A 53 1.10 34.49 35.85
C ALA A 53 0.37 33.77 34.70
N SER A 54 0.62 34.16 33.45
CA SER A 54 0.01 33.51 32.30
C SER A 54 0.61 32.11 32.12
N TYR A 55 -0.07 31.10 32.63
CA TYR A 55 0.31 29.71 32.41
C TYR A 55 -0.02 29.29 30.98
N VAL A 56 0.95 28.66 30.31
CA VAL A 56 0.85 28.22 28.91
C VAL A 56 1.19 26.74 28.80
N ASN A 57 0.55 26.06 27.85
CA ASN A 57 0.74 24.62 27.57
C ASN A 57 1.72 24.35 26.43
N TRP A 58 2.30 25.38 25.82
CA TRP A 58 3.29 25.31 24.76
C TRP A 58 4.65 25.79 25.28
N ARG A 59 5.75 25.29 24.71
CA ARG A 59 7.11 25.78 24.99
C ARG A 59 7.61 26.77 23.95
N THR A 60 6.99 26.79 22.78
CA THR A 60 7.34 27.67 21.69
C THR A 60 6.07 28.09 20.97
N GLU A 61 5.93 29.38 20.73
CA GLU A 61 4.84 29.98 19.98
C GLU A 61 5.42 30.88 18.90
N THR A 62 4.84 30.81 17.70
CA THR A 62 5.09 31.77 16.62
C THR A 62 3.78 32.42 16.24
N VAL A 63 3.71 33.74 16.32
CA VAL A 63 2.52 34.51 15.97
C VAL A 63 2.86 35.42 14.79
N ILE A 64 2.12 35.28 13.69
CA ILE A 64 2.26 36.15 12.52
C ILE A 64 0.98 36.98 12.42
N THR A 65 1.11 38.30 12.45
CA THR A 65 0.00 39.24 12.31
C THR A 65 0.10 40.01 11.01
N GLY A 66 -1.06 40.22 10.37
CA GLY A 66 -1.14 40.89 9.08
C GLY A 66 -0.49 40.11 7.95
N TYR A 67 -0.52 38.77 8.00
CA TYR A 67 -0.03 37.93 6.89
C TYR A 67 -0.89 38.16 5.65
N THR A 68 -0.35 38.92 4.69
CA THR A 68 -0.96 39.12 3.38
C THR A 68 -0.39 38.10 2.41
N GLN A 69 -1.27 37.33 1.79
CA GLN A 69 -0.90 36.37 0.76
C GLN A 69 -0.22 37.10 -0.41
N ASP A 70 1.03 36.76 -0.69
CA ASP A 70 1.73 37.24 -1.88
C ASP A 70 1.13 36.54 -3.12
N ALA A 71 0.82 37.30 -4.17
CA ALA A 71 0.27 36.76 -5.42
C ALA A 71 1.24 35.79 -6.14
N THR A 72 2.54 35.84 -5.80
CA THR A 72 3.58 34.96 -6.36
C THR A 72 3.77 33.65 -5.59
N ILE A 73 3.24 33.54 -4.37
CA ILE A 73 3.34 32.33 -3.53
C ILE A 73 1.98 31.64 -3.54
N SER A 74 1.94 30.42 -4.08
CA SER A 74 0.77 29.54 -4.09
C SER A 74 0.06 29.55 -2.74
N ALA A 75 -1.28 29.64 -2.75
CA ALA A 75 -2.11 29.69 -1.54
C ALA A 75 -1.66 28.68 -0.47
N LEU A 76 -1.12 29.17 0.64
CA LEU A 76 -0.76 28.32 1.79
C LEU A 76 -2.06 27.89 2.48
N SER A 77 -2.61 26.75 2.05
CA SER A 77 -3.72 26.10 2.76
C SER A 77 -3.22 25.48 4.07
N MET A 78 -4.12 25.31 5.05
CA MET A 78 -3.82 24.57 6.29
C MET A 78 -3.25 23.19 5.96
N ASN A 79 -3.86 22.48 5.00
CA ASN A 79 -3.44 21.14 4.59
C ASN A 79 -2.02 21.11 4.00
N SER A 80 -1.66 22.08 3.15
CA SER A 80 -0.31 22.16 2.57
C SER A 80 0.73 22.47 3.64
N LEU A 81 0.44 23.40 4.56
CA LEU A 81 1.35 23.74 5.65
C LEU A 81 1.61 22.53 6.57
N VAL A 82 0.54 21.83 6.96
CA VAL A 82 0.63 20.64 7.81
C VAL A 82 1.42 19.52 7.13
N GLN A 83 1.22 19.34 5.83
CA GLN A 83 1.96 18.34 5.07
C GLN A 83 3.44 18.71 4.94
N ASP A 84 3.76 19.98 4.64
CA ASP A 84 5.14 20.46 4.54
C ASP A 84 5.90 20.32 5.87
N ILE A 85 5.25 20.63 6.99
CA ILE A 85 5.84 20.46 8.32
C ILE A 85 6.12 18.97 8.59
N ARG A 86 5.17 18.08 8.28
CA ARG A 86 5.36 16.62 8.41
C ARG A 86 6.54 16.15 7.57
N ASP A 87 6.58 16.52 6.31
CA ASP A 87 7.60 16.02 5.39
C ASP A 87 8.99 16.50 5.79
N ARG A 88 9.11 17.75 6.26
CA ARG A 88 10.41 18.36 6.58
C ARG A 88 10.95 18.05 7.96
N PHE A 89 10.07 17.95 8.96
CA PHE A 89 10.47 17.90 10.38
C PHE A 89 10.02 16.63 11.11
N SER A 90 9.43 15.67 10.41
CA SER A 90 8.88 14.46 11.06
C SER A 90 9.88 13.69 11.92
N VAL A 91 11.15 13.64 11.54
CA VAL A 91 12.20 12.94 12.29
C VAL A 91 12.38 13.56 13.68
N VAL A 92 12.61 14.88 13.76
CA VAL A 92 12.74 15.62 15.03
C VAL A 92 11.46 15.52 15.84
N MET A 93 10.31 15.69 15.18
CA MET A 93 9.00 15.66 15.83
C MET A 93 8.73 14.32 16.51
N ARG A 94 9.05 13.19 15.84
CA ARG A 94 8.92 11.85 16.44
C ARG A 94 9.88 11.68 17.61
N ARG A 95 11.17 11.99 17.42
CA ARG A 95 12.21 11.84 18.45
C ARG A 95 11.85 12.60 19.73
N ASN A 96 11.33 13.80 19.60
CA ASN A 96 10.99 14.68 20.73
C ASN A 96 9.50 14.66 21.12
N LYS A 97 8.69 13.75 20.52
CA LYS A 97 7.24 13.61 20.77
C LYS A 97 6.47 14.94 20.63
N VAL A 98 6.87 15.78 19.68
CA VAL A 98 6.34 17.13 19.47
C VAL A 98 4.89 17.08 18.99
N LEU A 99 4.06 17.96 19.55
CA LEU A 99 2.72 18.30 19.09
C LEU A 99 2.77 19.75 18.59
N ILE A 100 2.29 20.00 17.38
CA ILE A 100 2.16 21.35 16.82
C ILE A 100 0.67 21.65 16.71
N ASP A 101 0.28 22.81 17.24
CA ASP A 101 -1.06 23.38 17.09
C ASP A 101 -0.94 24.59 16.15
N ILE A 102 -1.71 24.58 15.07
CA ILE A 102 -1.73 25.65 14.07
C ILE A 102 -3.12 26.27 14.08
N ARG A 103 -3.16 27.58 14.34
CA ARG A 103 -4.36 28.39 14.29
C ARG A 103 -4.21 29.50 13.25
N ILE A 104 -5.11 29.53 12.27
CA ILE A 104 -5.22 30.59 11.27
C ILE A 104 -6.53 31.33 11.50
N ILE A 105 -6.45 32.65 11.72
CA ILE A 105 -7.62 33.52 11.86
C ILE A 105 -7.70 34.39 10.61
N THR A 106 -8.78 34.29 9.85
CA THR A 106 -8.97 35.04 8.61
C THR A 106 -9.43 36.47 8.89
N LYS A 107 -9.44 37.33 7.86
CA LYS A 107 -9.94 38.71 7.97
C LYS A 107 -11.43 38.78 8.37
N SER A 108 -12.23 37.76 8.04
CA SER A 108 -13.64 37.68 8.43
C SER A 108 -13.84 37.22 9.88
N GLY A 109 -12.77 36.84 10.58
CA GLY A 109 -12.82 36.27 11.93
C GLY A 109 -13.01 34.75 11.96
N GLU A 110 -13.11 34.09 10.81
CA GLU A 110 -13.15 32.62 10.74
C GLU A 110 -11.83 32.04 11.26
N THR A 111 -11.93 31.01 12.10
CA THR A 111 -10.78 30.35 12.71
C THR A 111 -10.64 28.92 12.20
N LEU A 112 -9.49 28.62 11.60
CA LEU A 112 -9.08 27.27 11.22
C LEU A 112 -8.05 26.79 12.23
N ASN A 113 -8.31 25.64 12.86
CA ASN A 113 -7.41 25.01 13.82
C ASN A 113 -7.05 23.60 13.33
N GLU A 114 -5.78 23.25 13.38
CA GLU A 114 -5.30 21.88 13.13
C GLU A 114 -4.24 21.52 14.17
N GLN A 115 -4.36 20.34 14.77
CA GLN A 115 -3.32 19.75 15.60
C GLN A 115 -2.63 18.62 14.85
N MET A 116 -1.30 18.61 14.91
CA MET A 116 -0.52 17.62 14.19
C MET A 116 0.62 17.05 15.02
N ARG A 117 0.79 15.73 14.88
CA ARG A 117 2.00 14.99 15.22
C ARG A 117 2.62 14.44 13.94
N ALA A 118 3.91 14.15 14.01
CA ALA A 118 4.54 13.36 12.97
C ALA A 118 4.09 11.91 13.09
N THR A 119 3.43 11.41 12.05
CA THR A 119 3.04 10.01 11.95
C THR A 119 4.25 9.17 11.52
N GLU A 120 4.33 7.95 12.01
CA GLU A 120 5.23 6.96 11.42
C GLU A 120 4.70 6.52 10.06
N PHE A 121 5.60 6.01 9.22
CA PHE A 121 5.21 5.29 8.01
C PHE A 121 4.39 4.08 8.44
N LEU A 122 3.19 3.93 7.88
CA LEU A 122 2.25 2.88 8.28
C LEU A 122 2.46 1.60 7.47
N GLY A 123 3.21 1.68 6.38
CA GLY A 123 3.49 0.58 5.47
C GLY A 123 4.20 -0.62 6.10
N LYS A 124 4.30 -1.71 5.33
CA LYS A 124 5.14 -2.85 5.68
C LYS A 124 6.60 -2.43 5.52
N LYS A 125 7.36 -2.45 6.62
CA LYS A 125 8.78 -2.12 6.63
C LYS A 125 9.56 -3.10 5.74
N LEU A 126 10.45 -2.57 4.91
CA LEU A 126 11.41 -3.34 4.12
C LEU A 126 12.72 -3.51 4.88
N GLU A 127 13.50 -4.52 4.52
CA GLU A 127 14.85 -4.67 5.05
C GLU A 127 15.71 -3.45 4.68
N PRO A 128 16.41 -2.82 5.63
CA PRO A 128 17.23 -1.66 5.34
C PRO A 128 18.35 -2.00 4.37
N TRP A 129 18.40 -1.32 3.23
CA TRP A 129 19.50 -1.45 2.27
C TRP A 129 20.49 -0.30 2.44
N HIS A 130 21.78 -0.59 2.23
CA HIS A 130 22.81 0.43 2.29
C HIS A 130 23.96 0.07 1.36
N CYS A 131 24.61 1.10 0.81
CA CYS A 131 25.85 0.98 0.08
C CYS A 131 26.81 2.08 0.50
N HIS A 132 28.06 1.94 0.05
CA HIS A 132 29.08 2.97 0.20
C HIS A 132 29.48 3.47 -1.19
N SER A 133 29.57 4.78 -1.35
CA SER A 133 30.16 5.43 -2.52
C SER A 133 31.31 6.34 -2.08
N ALA A 134 32.22 6.62 -3.01
CA ALA A 134 33.39 7.44 -2.75
C ALA A 134 32.99 8.86 -2.32
N ASP A 135 32.06 9.48 -3.03
CA ASP A 135 31.74 10.89 -2.83
C ASP A 135 30.54 11.09 -1.88
N ALA A 136 29.51 10.25 -1.96
CA ALA A 136 28.32 10.35 -1.12
C ALA A 136 28.47 9.70 0.27
N GLY A 137 29.51 8.89 0.47
CA GLY A 137 29.72 8.10 1.69
C GLY A 137 28.69 6.98 1.82
N ARG A 138 28.20 6.71 3.04
CA ARG A 138 27.19 5.66 3.27
C ARG A 138 25.79 6.15 2.90
N ILE A 139 25.24 5.57 1.85
CA ILE A 139 23.85 5.75 1.43
C ILE A 139 22.98 4.71 2.15
N SER A 140 21.83 5.09 2.67
CA SER A 140 20.92 4.18 3.38
C SER A 140 19.47 4.42 3.04
N PHE A 141 18.77 3.32 2.79
CA PHE A 141 17.38 3.24 2.39
C PHE A 141 16.58 2.64 3.54
N HIS A 142 15.63 3.42 4.05
CA HIS A 142 14.69 2.99 5.07
C HIS A 142 13.28 3.12 4.52
N LEU A 143 12.91 2.14 3.71
CA LEU A 143 11.68 2.15 2.92
C LEU A 143 10.62 1.21 3.51
N TYR A 144 9.38 1.52 3.17
CA TYR A 144 8.17 0.82 3.55
C TYR A 144 7.28 0.70 2.31
N VAL A 145 6.52 -0.39 2.22
CA VAL A 145 5.46 -0.55 1.23
C VAL A 145 4.15 -0.01 1.82
N PRO A 146 3.56 1.08 1.28
CA PRO A 146 2.37 1.70 1.84
C PRO A 146 1.20 0.70 1.99
N ARG A 147 0.40 0.85 3.05
CA ARG A 147 -0.83 0.04 3.23
C ARG A 147 -1.88 0.38 2.17
N LYS A 148 -2.62 -0.63 1.70
CA LYS A 148 -3.78 -0.43 0.82
C LYS A 148 -4.86 0.42 1.50
N GLY A 149 -5.57 1.20 0.69
CA GLY A 149 -6.71 2.02 1.14
C GLY A 149 -6.36 3.44 1.57
N ASN A 150 -5.07 3.74 1.78
CA ASN A 150 -4.65 5.13 1.90
C ASN A 150 -4.79 5.81 0.54
N LYS A 151 -5.66 6.82 0.45
CA LYS A 151 -5.78 7.70 -0.72
C LYS A 151 -4.46 8.41 -1.05
N LYS A 152 -3.52 8.47 -0.10
CA LYS A 152 -2.20 9.08 -0.26
C LYS A 152 -1.23 8.07 -0.88
N ARG A 153 -0.61 8.46 -2.00
CA ARG A 153 0.55 7.77 -2.57
C ARG A 153 1.69 7.78 -1.55
N GLY A 154 2.51 6.73 -1.56
CA GLY A 154 3.72 6.69 -0.73
C GLY A 154 4.64 7.87 -1.05
N VAL A 155 5.31 8.40 -0.04
CA VAL A 155 6.26 9.52 -0.20
C VAL A 155 7.61 9.09 0.35
N VAL A 156 8.62 9.13 -0.53
CA VAL A 156 10.02 8.97 -0.13
C VAL A 156 10.62 10.34 0.12
N LEU A 157 11.24 10.49 1.28
CA LEU A 157 11.93 11.68 1.71
C LEU A 157 13.45 11.51 1.58
N MET A 158 14.19 12.60 1.38
CA MET A 158 15.64 12.58 1.29
C MET A 158 16.27 13.55 2.27
N GLY A 159 17.50 13.27 2.70
CA GLY A 159 18.27 14.21 3.52
C GLY A 159 19.68 13.71 3.81
N GLU A 160 20.39 14.47 4.62
CA GLU A 160 21.72 14.12 5.12
C GLU A 160 21.58 13.22 6.35
N ARG A 161 22.51 12.27 6.56
CA ARG A 161 22.42 11.32 7.69
C ARG A 161 22.39 12.01 9.05
N ASN A 162 23.25 13.01 9.24
CA ASN A 162 23.43 13.70 10.53
C ASN A 162 22.56 14.96 10.67
N ASN A 163 21.63 15.15 9.74
CA ASN A 163 20.65 16.23 9.76
C ASN A 163 19.27 15.60 9.90
N ASP A 164 18.37 16.19 10.68
CA ASP A 164 17.01 15.67 10.81
C ASP A 164 16.07 16.23 9.74
N PHE A 165 16.51 17.25 9.00
CA PHE A 165 15.73 17.87 7.94
C PHE A 165 15.58 16.93 6.75
N ARG A 166 14.36 16.84 6.21
CA ARG A 166 14.07 16.04 5.03
C ARG A 166 13.35 16.85 3.96
N PHE A 167 13.44 16.44 2.70
CA PHE A 167 12.63 17.00 1.62
C PHE A 167 12.12 15.88 0.70
N PRO A 168 11.02 16.08 -0.04
CA PRO A 168 10.48 15.06 -0.94
C PRO A 168 11.46 14.66 -2.05
N ALA A 169 11.66 13.36 -2.25
CA ALA A 169 12.56 12.81 -3.29
C ALA A 169 12.21 13.27 -4.72
N VAL A 170 10.95 13.63 -4.97
CA VAL A 170 10.51 14.19 -6.25
C VAL A 170 11.29 15.44 -6.65
N ASN A 171 11.74 16.26 -5.68
CA ASN A 171 12.54 17.45 -5.98
C ASN A 171 13.94 17.06 -6.48
N PHE A 172 14.55 16.06 -5.84
CA PHE A 172 15.85 15.51 -6.25
C PHE A 172 15.75 14.92 -7.66
N VAL A 173 14.80 14.00 -7.88
CA VAL A 173 14.60 13.33 -9.18
C VAL A 173 14.32 14.35 -10.29
N ARG A 174 13.46 15.34 -10.05
CA ARG A 174 13.20 16.41 -11.05
C ARG A 174 14.47 17.19 -11.39
N SER A 175 15.29 17.53 -10.39
CA SER A 175 16.55 18.24 -10.64
C SER A 175 17.57 17.37 -11.37
N LEU A 176 17.53 16.05 -11.22
CA LEU A 176 18.42 15.13 -11.91
C LEU A 176 17.96 14.89 -13.36
N LEU A 177 16.65 14.71 -13.59
CA LEU A 177 16.08 14.52 -14.93
C LEU A 177 16.24 15.76 -15.83
N ASN A 178 16.31 16.95 -15.24
CA ASN A 178 16.61 18.19 -15.96
C ASN A 178 18.11 18.32 -16.33
N ARG A 179 18.94 17.37 -15.91
CA ARG A 179 20.35 17.27 -16.26
C ARG A 179 20.53 16.13 -17.25
N ASN A 180 21.49 16.27 -18.16
CA ASN A 180 21.83 15.20 -19.09
C ASN A 180 22.73 14.19 -18.38
N THR A 181 22.12 13.25 -17.64
CA THR A 181 22.81 12.17 -16.91
C THR A 181 22.54 10.82 -17.55
N ASP A 182 23.48 9.89 -17.38
CA ASP A 182 23.42 8.49 -17.80
C ASP A 182 22.63 7.57 -16.86
N ILE A 183 22.14 8.10 -15.74
CA ILE A 183 21.44 7.36 -14.69
C ILE A 183 20.09 6.83 -15.17
N ASP A 184 19.82 5.55 -14.89
CA ASP A 184 18.57 4.90 -15.26
C ASP A 184 17.34 5.63 -14.70
N ARG A 185 16.50 6.09 -15.63
CA ARG A 185 15.24 6.78 -15.33
C ARG A 185 14.24 5.88 -14.61
N VAL A 186 14.26 4.57 -14.88
CA VAL A 186 13.32 3.62 -14.26
C VAL A 186 13.58 3.55 -12.76
N ALA A 187 14.84 3.47 -12.34
CA ALA A 187 15.21 3.49 -10.92
C ALA A 187 14.72 4.76 -10.21
N LEU A 188 14.92 5.93 -10.83
CA LEU A 188 14.53 7.23 -10.27
C LEU A 188 13.02 7.38 -10.17
N VAL A 189 12.29 7.03 -11.23
CA VAL A 189 10.82 7.13 -11.28
C VAL A 189 10.18 6.13 -10.32
N THR A 190 10.73 4.93 -10.19
CA THR A 190 10.30 3.92 -9.21
C THR A 190 10.32 4.47 -7.78
N LEU A 191 11.37 5.21 -7.42
CA LEU A 191 11.49 5.77 -6.07
C LEU A 191 10.40 6.81 -5.75
N VAL A 192 9.92 7.55 -6.76
CA VAL A 192 8.95 8.66 -6.60
C VAL A 192 7.54 8.33 -7.09
N GLY A 193 7.31 7.14 -7.66
CA GLY A 193 6.03 6.73 -8.24
C GLY A 193 4.95 6.41 -7.21
N GLY A 194 5.29 6.45 -5.92
CA GLY A 194 4.38 6.17 -4.81
C GLY A 194 4.31 4.68 -4.45
N GLN A 195 5.21 3.86 -5.00
CA GLN A 195 5.35 2.46 -4.65
C GLN A 195 5.88 2.29 -3.23
N PHE A 196 6.67 3.26 -2.76
CA PHE A 196 7.35 3.26 -1.49
C PHE A 196 7.03 4.51 -0.69
N GLU A 197 7.12 4.39 0.63
CA GLU A 197 7.23 5.51 1.56
C GLU A 197 8.46 5.30 2.45
N GLY A 198 9.04 6.37 2.97
CA GLY A 198 10.23 6.23 3.82
C GLY A 198 11.22 7.36 3.64
N TYR A 199 12.50 7.05 3.90
CA TYR A 199 13.57 8.01 3.64
C TYR A 199 14.85 7.37 3.11
N VAL A 200 15.57 8.16 2.32
CA VAL A 200 16.91 7.87 1.82
C VAL A 200 17.87 8.94 2.36
N VAL A 201 18.97 8.52 2.96
CA VAL A 201 19.98 9.43 3.51
C VAL A 201 21.38 9.07 3.06
N ALA A 202 22.24 10.07 2.90
CA ALA A 202 23.66 9.91 2.60
C ALA A 202 24.53 10.78 3.52
N ASP A 203 25.80 10.44 3.66
CA ASP A 203 26.70 11.08 4.64
C ASP A 203 27.22 12.43 4.17
N ARG A 204 27.53 12.55 2.88
CA ARG A 204 28.31 13.67 2.32
C ARG A 204 27.54 14.50 1.29
N VAL A 205 26.24 14.26 1.16
CA VAL A 205 25.37 15.15 0.38
C VAL A 205 25.10 16.42 1.17
N GLU A 206 24.99 17.54 0.46
CA GLU A 206 24.81 18.86 1.06
C GLU A 206 23.47 19.44 0.65
N LEU A 207 22.66 19.87 1.61
CA LEU A 207 21.42 20.60 1.34
C LEU A 207 21.72 21.98 0.78
N LYS A 208 20.95 22.40 -0.23
CA LYS A 208 20.92 23.81 -0.64
C LYS A 208 20.39 24.69 0.49
N THR A 209 20.69 25.98 0.45
CA THR A 209 20.23 26.98 1.41
C THR A 209 18.70 26.97 1.56
N GLU A 210 17.95 26.76 0.48
CA GLU A 210 16.48 26.71 0.51
C GLU A 210 15.93 25.38 1.06
N ARG A 211 16.80 24.38 1.24
CA ARG A 211 16.49 23.04 1.74
C ARG A 211 15.35 22.35 0.98
N THR A 212 15.31 22.55 -0.33
CA THR A 212 14.37 21.88 -1.24
C THR A 212 15.05 20.81 -2.09
N ASN A 213 16.37 20.80 -2.11
CA ASN A 213 17.21 19.88 -2.87
C ASN A 213 18.63 19.83 -2.29
N PHE A 214 19.47 18.98 -2.86
CA PHE A 214 20.91 18.94 -2.62
C PHE A 214 21.68 19.84 -3.60
N VAL A 215 22.89 20.23 -3.20
CA VAL A 215 23.89 20.90 -4.05
C VAL A 215 24.36 19.91 -5.12
N PRO A 216 24.38 20.27 -6.41
CA PRO A 216 24.73 19.36 -7.50
C PRO A 216 26.26 19.19 -7.64
N ASN A 217 26.88 18.50 -6.70
CA ASN A 217 28.30 18.12 -6.67
C ASN A 217 28.48 16.61 -6.93
N ASP A 218 29.68 16.05 -6.76
CA ASP A 218 29.93 14.63 -7.02
C ASP A 218 29.10 13.72 -6.10
N ALA A 219 28.97 14.08 -4.81
CA ALA A 219 28.13 13.36 -3.85
C ALA A 219 26.64 13.29 -4.28
N PHE A 220 26.14 14.33 -4.96
CA PHE A 220 24.78 14.32 -5.53
C PHE A 220 24.60 13.26 -6.62
N PHE A 221 25.56 13.15 -7.55
CA PHE A 221 25.50 12.17 -8.63
C PHE A 221 25.74 10.75 -8.11
N ASP A 222 26.64 10.61 -7.14
CA ASP A 222 26.91 9.33 -6.49
C ASP A 222 25.71 8.82 -5.68
N LEU A 223 24.94 9.71 -5.05
CA LEU A 223 23.66 9.34 -4.45
C LEU A 223 22.68 8.79 -5.50
N ALA A 224 22.62 9.41 -6.68
CA ALA A 224 21.76 8.94 -7.74
C ALA A 224 22.19 7.57 -8.30
N ARG A 225 23.50 7.32 -8.44
CA ARG A 225 24.04 5.98 -8.74
C ARG A 225 23.72 4.96 -7.64
N GLY A 226 23.71 5.39 -6.38
CA GLY A 226 23.27 4.58 -5.26
C GLY A 226 21.79 4.14 -5.38
N ILE A 227 20.91 5.02 -5.90
CA ILE A 227 19.51 4.69 -6.19
C ILE A 227 19.39 3.69 -7.33
N GLU A 228 20.15 3.88 -8.41
CA GLU A 228 20.20 2.93 -9.53
C GLU A 228 20.67 1.56 -9.06
N ARG A 229 21.75 1.51 -8.28
CA ARG A 229 22.26 0.27 -7.71
C ARG A 229 21.25 -0.42 -6.79
N TRP A 230 20.59 0.33 -5.91
CA TRP A 230 19.52 -0.21 -5.07
C TRP A 230 18.39 -0.81 -5.92
N TYR A 231 18.00 -0.14 -7.00
CA TYR A 231 16.95 -0.63 -7.89
C TYR A 231 17.35 -1.94 -8.55
N LEU A 232 18.57 -2.03 -9.08
CA LEU A 232 19.08 -3.25 -9.73
C LEU A 232 19.25 -4.42 -8.75
N GLU A 233 19.67 -4.16 -7.51
CA GLU A 233 19.91 -5.23 -6.53
C GLU A 233 18.64 -5.71 -5.83
N VAL A 234 17.66 -4.84 -5.61
CA VAL A 234 16.48 -5.14 -4.77
C VAL A 234 15.19 -4.49 -5.27
N GLY A 235 15.26 -3.24 -5.75
CA GLY A 235 14.05 -2.47 -6.07
C GLY A 235 13.22 -3.04 -7.22
N ALA A 236 13.85 -3.63 -8.24
CA ALA A 236 13.16 -4.23 -9.38
C ALA A 236 12.27 -5.41 -8.95
N ASP A 237 12.81 -6.33 -8.15
CA ASP A 237 12.07 -7.48 -7.62
C ASP A 237 10.93 -7.02 -6.71
N LEU A 238 11.15 -6.02 -5.85
CA LEU A 238 10.08 -5.48 -5.00
C LEU A 238 8.93 -4.85 -5.78
N VAL A 239 9.22 -4.19 -6.91
CA VAL A 239 8.18 -3.64 -7.80
C VAL A 239 7.44 -4.77 -8.50
N LYS A 240 8.18 -5.75 -9.04
CA LYS A 240 7.60 -6.91 -9.71
C LYS A 240 6.69 -7.71 -8.78
N ASP A 241 7.16 -8.06 -7.58
CA ASP A 241 6.39 -8.78 -6.57
C ASP A 241 5.08 -8.05 -6.25
N ARG A 242 5.13 -6.72 -6.16
CA ARG A 242 3.94 -5.91 -5.90
C ARG A 242 2.99 -5.89 -7.10
N ASP A 243 3.51 -5.74 -8.31
CA ASP A 243 2.70 -5.72 -9.52
C ASP A 243 2.03 -7.08 -9.75
N ASP A 244 2.77 -8.17 -9.51
CA ASP A 244 2.25 -9.53 -9.48
C ASP A 244 1.18 -9.68 -8.38
N GLU A 245 1.42 -9.20 -7.16
CA GLU A 245 0.43 -9.25 -6.08
C GLU A 245 -0.85 -8.47 -6.43
N VAL A 246 -0.74 -7.34 -7.14
CA VAL A 246 -1.90 -6.57 -7.63
C VAL A 246 -2.64 -7.35 -8.73
N LYS A 247 -1.90 -7.92 -9.68
CA LYS A 247 -2.42 -8.73 -10.77
C LYS A 247 -3.15 -9.97 -10.26
N PHE A 248 -2.53 -10.77 -9.41
CA PHE A 248 -3.13 -11.96 -8.82
C PHE A 248 -4.32 -11.63 -7.90
N ARG A 249 -4.31 -10.47 -7.22
CA ARG A 249 -5.50 -10.02 -6.48
C ARG A 249 -6.66 -9.73 -7.41
N ARG A 250 -6.42 -9.01 -8.51
CA ARG A 250 -7.43 -8.73 -9.52
C ARG A 250 -8.07 -10.04 -10.02
N TYR A 251 -7.25 -11.06 -10.29
CA TYR A 251 -7.76 -12.38 -10.69
C TYR A 251 -8.59 -13.03 -9.58
N GLN A 252 -8.11 -12.98 -8.34
CA GLN A 252 -8.82 -13.52 -7.18
C GLN A 252 -10.20 -12.85 -6.99
N ASP A 253 -10.27 -11.53 -7.09
CA ASP A 253 -11.51 -10.77 -6.93
C ASP A 253 -12.52 -11.07 -8.05
N LEU A 254 -12.06 -11.17 -9.30
CA LEU A 254 -12.90 -11.55 -10.44
C LEU A 254 -13.38 -13.00 -10.32
N GLY A 255 -12.50 -13.93 -9.94
CA GLY A 255 -12.84 -15.33 -9.72
C GLY A 255 -13.89 -15.48 -8.61
N LEU A 256 -13.75 -14.73 -7.50
CA LEU A 256 -14.72 -14.74 -6.40
C LEU A 256 -16.08 -14.20 -6.86
N LYS A 257 -16.08 -13.12 -7.65
CA LYS A 257 -17.29 -12.53 -8.22
C LYS A 257 -18.03 -13.53 -9.11
N TYR A 258 -17.30 -14.29 -9.93
CA TYR A 258 -17.90 -15.36 -10.73
C TYR A 258 -18.40 -16.51 -9.85
N LEU A 259 -17.54 -17.08 -8.98
CA LEU A 259 -17.92 -18.23 -8.17
C LEU A 259 -19.13 -17.93 -7.27
N GLN A 260 -19.31 -16.68 -6.83
CA GLN A 260 -20.53 -16.26 -6.14
C GLN A 260 -21.79 -16.36 -7.02
N ARG A 261 -21.71 -15.99 -8.30
CA ARG A 261 -22.80 -16.17 -9.28
C ARG A 261 -23.02 -17.65 -9.57
N PHE A 262 -21.92 -18.39 -9.76
CA PHE A 262 -21.94 -19.81 -10.05
C PHE A 262 -22.57 -20.62 -8.90
N GLN A 263 -22.32 -20.24 -7.64
CA GLN A 263 -22.97 -20.83 -6.48
C GLN A 263 -24.50 -20.75 -6.57
N ASN A 264 -25.03 -19.62 -7.04
CA ASN A 264 -26.46 -19.44 -7.23
C ASN A 264 -26.99 -20.30 -8.39
N LEU A 265 -26.21 -20.45 -9.47
CA LEU A 265 -26.57 -21.33 -10.59
C LEU A 265 -26.64 -22.80 -10.16
N LEU A 266 -25.70 -23.27 -9.35
CA LEU A 266 -25.69 -24.65 -8.83
C LEU A 266 -26.89 -24.98 -7.92
N GLN A 267 -27.62 -23.97 -7.43
CA GLN A 267 -28.85 -24.18 -6.66
C GLN A 267 -30.06 -24.47 -7.54
N LEU A 268 -30.01 -24.12 -8.84
CA LEU A 268 -31.10 -24.35 -9.77
C LEU A 268 -31.16 -25.83 -10.20
N PRO A 269 -32.36 -26.43 -10.35
CA PRO A 269 -32.52 -27.84 -10.71
C PRO A 269 -31.82 -28.23 -12.03
N GLU A 270 -31.77 -27.31 -13.00
CA GLU A 270 -31.19 -27.50 -14.33
C GLU A 270 -29.67 -27.77 -14.26
N PHE A 271 -28.99 -27.32 -13.21
CA PHE A 271 -27.56 -27.53 -13.00
C PHE A 271 -27.23 -28.65 -11.99
N SER A 272 -28.22 -29.51 -11.68
CA SER A 272 -28.06 -30.63 -10.75
C SER A 272 -26.92 -31.59 -11.13
N ASN A 273 -26.71 -31.83 -12.44
CA ASN A 273 -25.62 -32.68 -12.93
C ASN A 273 -24.24 -32.08 -12.65
N LEU A 274 -24.06 -30.76 -12.86
CA LEU A 274 -22.81 -30.07 -12.52
C LEU A 274 -22.56 -30.07 -11.01
N ARG A 275 -23.62 -29.88 -10.22
CA ARG A 275 -23.53 -29.96 -8.76
C ARG A 275 -23.11 -31.37 -8.31
N ALA A 276 -23.67 -32.41 -8.92
CA ALA A 276 -23.30 -33.80 -8.62
C ALA A 276 -21.84 -34.09 -8.99
N LEU A 277 -21.38 -33.61 -10.15
CA LEU A 277 -19.99 -33.72 -10.58
C LEU A 277 -19.02 -33.09 -9.55
N ILE A 278 -19.27 -31.84 -9.15
CA ILE A 278 -18.41 -31.14 -8.18
C ILE A 278 -18.44 -31.85 -6.81
N LYS A 279 -19.61 -32.35 -6.39
CA LYS A 279 -19.73 -33.16 -5.16
C LYS A 279 -18.92 -34.45 -5.24
N GLY A 280 -18.61 -34.96 -6.44
CA GLY A 280 -17.83 -36.17 -6.69
C GLY A 280 -16.31 -36.00 -6.73
N PHE A 281 -15.78 -34.77 -6.60
CA PHE A 281 -14.34 -34.55 -6.53
C PHE A 281 -13.72 -35.18 -5.28
N SER A 282 -12.57 -35.84 -5.41
CA SER A 282 -12.01 -36.71 -4.36
C SER A 282 -11.49 -35.94 -3.13
N PHE A 283 -11.10 -34.69 -3.32
CA PHE A 283 -10.60 -33.81 -2.27
C PHE A 283 -11.28 -32.46 -2.38
N GLY A 284 -11.46 -31.78 -1.24
CA GLY A 284 -11.76 -30.36 -1.28
C GLY A 284 -11.26 -29.61 -0.06
N SER A 285 -11.48 -28.29 -0.08
CA SER A 285 -10.79 -27.35 0.79
C SER A 285 -11.63 -27.00 2.02
N VAL A 286 -11.07 -27.24 3.20
CA VAL A 286 -11.70 -27.06 4.50
C VAL A 286 -11.25 -25.72 5.09
N GLY A 287 -12.21 -24.85 5.44
CA GLY A 287 -11.98 -23.62 6.23
C GLY A 287 -12.13 -23.86 7.74
N ASP A 288 -11.94 -22.81 8.55
CA ASP A 288 -11.98 -22.88 10.03
C ASP A 288 -13.35 -23.28 10.64
N GLU A 289 -14.38 -23.45 9.81
CA GLU A 289 -15.75 -23.82 10.20
C GLU A 289 -16.04 -25.32 10.09
N HIS A 290 -15.07 -26.13 9.69
CA HIS A 290 -15.25 -27.58 9.56
C HIS A 290 -14.61 -28.32 10.74
N ALA A 291 -15.16 -29.50 11.06
CA ALA A 291 -14.71 -30.33 12.17
C ALA A 291 -13.22 -30.71 12.07
N ASP A 292 -12.58 -30.95 13.22
CA ASP A 292 -11.18 -31.36 13.31
C ASP A 292 -10.95 -32.69 12.56
N VAL A 293 -10.24 -32.63 11.44
CA VAL A 293 -9.98 -33.80 10.59
C VAL A 293 -8.69 -34.53 11.04
N PRO A 294 -8.62 -35.87 11.03
CA PRO A 294 -7.39 -36.61 11.36
C PRO A 294 -6.15 -36.17 10.56
N THR A 295 -4.99 -36.07 11.21
CA THR A 295 -3.74 -35.56 10.60
C THR A 295 -3.24 -36.38 9.41
N SER A 296 -3.60 -37.67 9.34
CA SER A 296 -3.16 -38.60 8.29
C SER A 296 -3.80 -38.38 6.91
N THR A 297 -4.83 -37.54 6.81
CA THR A 297 -5.54 -37.23 5.55
C THR A 297 -5.42 -35.77 5.12
N ARG A 298 -4.60 -34.97 5.82
CA ARG A 298 -4.41 -33.54 5.56
C ARG A 298 -3.32 -33.30 4.52
N LYS A 299 -3.64 -32.63 3.41
CA LYS A 299 -2.65 -31.90 2.61
C LYS A 299 -2.84 -30.41 2.84
N VAL A 300 -1.81 -29.69 3.28
CA VAL A 300 -1.90 -28.22 3.41
C VAL A 300 -1.71 -27.63 2.03
N GLN A 301 -2.61 -26.74 1.63
CA GLN A 301 -2.45 -26.00 0.40
C GLN A 301 -1.23 -25.07 0.48
N GLU A 302 -0.37 -25.09 -0.55
CA GLU A 302 0.82 -24.23 -0.61
C GLU A 302 0.41 -22.75 -0.69
N ASP A 303 -0.63 -22.47 -1.48
CA ASP A 303 -1.14 -21.12 -1.71
C ASP A 303 -2.28 -20.73 -0.77
N ARG A 304 -2.40 -19.42 -0.55
CA ARG A 304 -3.55 -18.86 0.15
C ARG A 304 -4.76 -18.88 -0.77
N SER A 305 -5.93 -19.13 -0.19
CA SER A 305 -7.20 -19.08 -0.91
C SER A 305 -8.27 -18.37 -0.08
N LYS A 306 -9.24 -17.79 -0.79
CA LYS A 306 -10.38 -17.08 -0.21
C LYS A 306 -11.66 -17.80 -0.63
N ALA A 307 -12.56 -18.00 0.33
CA ALA A 307 -13.87 -18.61 0.08
C ALA A 307 -14.87 -17.59 -0.47
N VAL A 308 -15.80 -18.06 -1.30
CA VAL A 308 -17.06 -17.36 -1.50
C VAL A 308 -17.85 -17.43 -0.20
N ILE A 309 -18.18 -16.28 0.39
CA ILE A 309 -19.04 -16.20 1.57
C ILE A 309 -20.49 -16.23 1.06
N GLY A 310 -21.24 -17.28 1.42
CA GLY A 310 -22.68 -17.35 1.16
C GLY A 310 -23.40 -16.20 1.87
N ALA A 311 -24.54 -15.74 1.33
CA ALA A 311 -25.28 -14.55 1.78
C ALA A 311 -25.86 -14.59 3.23
N LYS A 312 -25.35 -15.46 4.12
CA LYS A 312 -25.64 -15.45 5.55
C LYS A 312 -24.36 -15.58 6.35
N GLN A 313 -23.70 -14.47 6.65
CA GLN A 313 -22.96 -14.32 7.90
C GLN A 313 -22.70 -12.84 8.20
N LYS A 314 -23.35 -12.36 9.27
CA LYS A 314 -23.06 -11.09 9.93
C LYS A 314 -21.77 -11.23 10.73
N ASN A 315 -20.94 -10.19 10.67
CA ASN A 315 -19.91 -9.72 11.60
C ASN A 315 -19.50 -10.64 12.76
N GLY A 316 -18.20 -10.94 12.83
CA GLY A 316 -17.53 -11.41 14.04
C GLY A 316 -16.05 -11.04 14.02
N SER A 317 -15.73 -9.92 14.65
CA SER A 317 -14.40 -9.37 14.92
C SER A 317 -13.63 -10.17 15.98
N GLU A 318 -12.31 -10.11 15.85
CA GLU A 318 -11.26 -10.19 16.88
C GLU A 318 -11.11 -11.45 17.75
N ALA A 319 -9.82 -11.77 17.95
CA ALA A 319 -9.30 -12.87 18.71
C ALA A 319 -9.67 -12.77 20.21
N GLY A 320 -10.19 -13.86 20.75
CA GLY A 320 -10.47 -14.04 22.17
C GLY A 320 -10.44 -15.52 22.53
N GLU A 321 -9.64 -15.80 23.56
CA GLU A 321 -9.27 -17.05 24.23
C GLU A 321 -10.17 -18.29 24.12
N THR A 322 -9.47 -19.43 24.01
CA THR A 322 -9.81 -20.81 24.38
C THR A 322 -11.10 -21.01 25.17
N ARG A 323 -12.14 -21.51 24.48
CA ARG A 323 -13.17 -22.38 25.05
C ARG A 323 -13.52 -23.44 24.02
N ASP A 324 -13.67 -24.68 24.48
CA ASP A 324 -14.13 -25.84 23.71
C ASP A 324 -15.28 -25.47 22.78
N ARG A 325 -14.96 -25.24 21.51
CA ARG A 325 -15.96 -25.10 20.46
C ARG A 325 -16.39 -26.51 20.10
N LYS A 326 -17.66 -26.84 20.39
CA LYS A 326 -18.36 -27.91 19.68
C LYS A 326 -18.05 -27.74 18.20
N THR A 327 -17.47 -28.77 17.59
CA THR A 327 -17.25 -28.87 16.15
C THR A 327 -18.55 -28.52 15.44
N PRO A 328 -18.56 -27.51 14.54
CA PRO A 328 -19.75 -27.21 13.76
C PRO A 328 -20.09 -28.43 12.89
N ASP A 329 -21.37 -28.83 12.88
CA ASP A 329 -21.86 -29.86 11.98
C ASP A 329 -21.73 -29.38 10.53
N GLU A 330 -21.10 -30.17 9.67
CA GLU A 330 -21.00 -29.89 8.24
C GLU A 330 -22.41 -29.83 7.64
N HIS A 331 -22.75 -28.71 6.98
CA HIS A 331 -24.02 -28.63 6.25
C HIS A 331 -23.89 -29.51 4.98
N PRO A 332 -24.68 -30.59 4.82
CA PRO A 332 -24.49 -31.61 3.77
C PRO A 332 -24.69 -31.11 2.32
N ASP A 333 -25.13 -29.86 2.16
CA ASP A 333 -25.37 -29.21 0.88
C ASP A 333 -24.38 -28.07 0.57
N HIS A 334 -23.38 -27.86 1.40
CA HIS A 334 -22.39 -26.81 1.16
C HIS A 334 -21.24 -27.31 0.28
N THR A 335 -21.20 -26.84 -0.97
CA THR A 335 -20.06 -27.01 -1.89
C THR A 335 -19.13 -25.81 -1.73
N PRO A 336 -17.98 -25.90 -1.02
CA PRO A 336 -17.06 -24.78 -0.89
C PRO A 336 -16.51 -24.36 -2.25
N LEU A 337 -16.69 -23.08 -2.58
CA LEU A 337 -16.10 -22.47 -3.77
C LEU A 337 -15.00 -21.50 -3.34
N THR A 338 -13.82 -21.63 -3.93
CA THR A 338 -12.64 -20.89 -3.48
C THR A 338 -11.77 -20.41 -4.64
N VAL A 339 -10.95 -19.40 -4.38
CA VAL A 339 -10.03 -18.84 -5.38
C VAL A 339 -8.67 -18.60 -4.75
N THR A 340 -7.59 -19.09 -5.37
CA THR A 340 -6.22 -18.77 -4.93
C THR A 340 -5.90 -17.30 -5.17
N GLY A 341 -5.01 -16.76 -4.35
CA GLY A 341 -4.54 -15.39 -4.50
C GLY A 341 -3.88 -14.86 -3.23
N PRO A 342 -3.46 -13.59 -3.25
CA PRO A 342 -2.67 -13.02 -2.15
C PRO A 342 -3.48 -12.85 -0.85
N ASP A 343 -4.80 -12.73 -0.95
CA ASP A 343 -5.70 -12.58 0.19
C ASP A 343 -6.32 -13.93 0.59
N GLY A 344 -6.71 -14.08 1.86
CA GLY A 344 -7.28 -15.32 2.41
C GLY A 344 -6.33 -16.09 3.33
N ARG A 345 -6.59 -17.38 3.53
CA ARG A 345 -5.82 -18.25 4.44
C ARG A 345 -5.35 -19.51 3.69
N ARG A 346 -4.29 -20.16 4.16
CA ARG A 346 -3.92 -21.49 3.67
C ARG A 346 -4.96 -22.48 4.18
N ARG A 347 -5.58 -23.23 3.27
CA ARG A 347 -6.62 -24.20 3.62
C ARG A 347 -6.04 -25.60 3.75
N THR A 348 -6.69 -26.40 4.59
CA THR A 348 -6.39 -27.84 4.66
C THR A 348 -7.26 -28.54 3.63
N ILE A 349 -6.64 -29.33 2.78
CA ILE A 349 -7.32 -30.20 1.83
C ILE A 349 -7.57 -31.53 2.54
N VAL A 350 -8.82 -31.99 2.48
CA VAL A 350 -9.28 -33.20 3.15
C VAL A 350 -9.91 -34.13 2.14
N ARG A 351 -9.62 -35.43 2.28
CA ARG A 351 -10.23 -36.51 1.49
C ARG A 351 -11.65 -36.77 2.00
N ASP A 352 -12.60 -36.89 1.08
CA ASP A 352 -14.01 -37.27 1.33
C ASP A 352 -14.84 -36.30 2.23
N ASN A 353 -14.24 -35.29 2.88
CA ASN A 353 -14.93 -34.19 3.56
C ASN A 353 -14.74 -32.86 2.81
N SER A 354 -15.85 -32.17 2.55
CA SER A 354 -15.92 -30.84 1.90
C SER A 354 -15.50 -30.82 0.42
N THR A 355 -16.31 -31.42 -0.46
CA THR A 355 -16.07 -31.47 -1.92
C THR A 355 -16.46 -30.15 -2.61
N GLY A 356 -15.56 -29.56 -3.39
CA GLY A 356 -15.76 -28.22 -3.95
C GLY A 356 -14.83 -27.86 -5.10
N LEU A 357 -15.06 -26.68 -5.68
CA LEU A 357 -14.31 -26.19 -6.83
C LEU A 357 -13.44 -25.00 -6.43
N GLN A 358 -12.18 -25.07 -6.80
CA GLN A 358 -11.21 -24.01 -6.60
C GLN A 358 -10.69 -23.48 -7.93
N PHE A 359 -10.63 -22.16 -8.06
CA PHE A 359 -9.91 -21.50 -9.15
C PHE A 359 -8.46 -21.25 -8.75
N SER A 360 -7.54 -21.55 -9.66
CA SER A 360 -6.13 -21.22 -9.55
C SER A 360 -5.60 -20.54 -10.80
N PHE A 361 -4.70 -19.58 -10.65
CA PHE A 361 -4.12 -18.81 -11.75
C PHE A 361 -2.61 -19.07 -11.78
N GLU A 362 -2.14 -19.76 -12.82
CA GLU A 362 -0.78 -20.30 -12.86
C GLU A 362 -0.17 -20.11 -14.27
N GLU A 363 1.16 -20.03 -14.35
CA GLU A 363 1.86 -20.06 -15.63
C GLU A 363 2.15 -21.51 -16.04
N PHE A 364 1.59 -21.98 -17.16
CA PHE A 364 1.92 -23.31 -17.64
C PHE A 364 3.20 -23.26 -18.46
N LEU A 365 4.32 -23.70 -17.87
CA LEU A 365 5.64 -23.65 -18.51
C LEU A 365 5.76 -24.56 -19.75
N THR A 366 4.99 -25.65 -19.80
CA THR A 366 5.13 -26.70 -20.82
C THR A 366 3.84 -26.98 -21.60
N SER A 367 2.73 -26.33 -21.26
CA SER A 367 1.43 -26.60 -21.86
C SER A 367 0.88 -25.37 -22.57
N THR A 368 0.38 -25.58 -23.78
CA THR A 368 -0.33 -24.56 -24.58
C THR A 368 -1.82 -24.49 -24.25
N LYS A 369 -2.33 -25.31 -23.33
CA LYS A 369 -3.75 -25.30 -22.97
C LYS A 369 -4.08 -24.04 -22.16
N LEU A 370 -5.26 -23.45 -22.41
CA LEU A 370 -5.78 -22.30 -21.64
C LEU A 370 -6.12 -22.67 -20.19
N PHE A 371 -6.58 -23.90 -19.96
CA PHE A 371 -6.95 -24.36 -18.62
C PHE A 371 -6.65 -25.84 -18.42
N ALA A 372 -6.63 -26.27 -17.17
CA ALA A 372 -6.59 -27.67 -16.77
C ALA A 372 -7.51 -27.88 -15.56
N LEU A 373 -8.42 -28.85 -15.64
CA LEU A 373 -9.27 -29.25 -14.52
C LEU A 373 -8.69 -30.51 -13.89
N ASP A 374 -8.40 -30.43 -12.59
CA ASP A 374 -7.97 -31.55 -11.76
C ASP A 374 -9.13 -31.96 -10.88
N THR A 375 -9.88 -32.96 -11.33
CA THR A 375 -11.05 -33.51 -10.64
C THR A 375 -10.69 -34.25 -9.35
N SER A 376 -9.43 -34.67 -9.21
CA SER A 376 -8.95 -35.27 -7.96
C SER A 376 -8.87 -34.20 -6.86
N MET A 377 -8.31 -33.03 -7.17
CA MET A 377 -8.15 -31.93 -6.22
C MET A 377 -9.31 -30.93 -6.21
N GLY A 378 -10.22 -31.01 -7.19
CA GLY A 378 -11.26 -30.01 -7.41
C GLY A 378 -10.71 -28.66 -7.84
N VAL A 379 -9.60 -28.62 -8.57
CA VAL A 379 -8.91 -27.37 -8.95
C VAL A 379 -9.00 -27.13 -10.46
N LEU A 380 -9.63 -26.02 -10.85
CA LEU A 380 -9.57 -25.47 -12.20
C LEU A 380 -8.43 -24.45 -12.28
N ARG A 381 -7.37 -24.82 -13.00
CA ARG A 381 -6.18 -24.00 -13.23
C ARG A 381 -6.31 -23.24 -14.53
N PHE A 382 -6.12 -21.93 -14.50
CA PHE A 382 -6.08 -21.04 -15.65
C PHE A 382 -4.62 -20.73 -16.02
N ASN A 383 -4.27 -20.90 -17.29
CA ASN A 383 -2.97 -20.55 -17.83
C ASN A 383 -2.91 -19.05 -18.15
N ILE A 384 -2.29 -18.27 -17.26
CA ILE A 384 -2.27 -16.81 -17.38
C ILE A 384 -1.33 -16.28 -18.48
N ARG A 385 -0.55 -17.16 -19.12
CA ARG A 385 0.29 -16.83 -20.29
C ARG A 385 -0.33 -17.24 -21.61
N HIS A 386 -1.55 -17.79 -21.58
CA HIS A 386 -2.20 -18.21 -22.81
C HIS A 386 -2.62 -16.97 -23.62
N PRO A 387 -2.45 -16.95 -24.97
CA PRO A 387 -2.79 -15.77 -25.79
C PRO A 387 -4.22 -15.27 -25.60
N MET A 388 -5.19 -16.19 -25.44
CA MET A 388 -6.59 -15.81 -25.14
C MET A 388 -6.76 -15.14 -23.78
N TRP A 389 -6.00 -15.58 -22.77
CA TRP A 389 -6.02 -14.94 -21.45
C TRP A 389 -5.49 -13.53 -21.55
N GLU A 390 -4.33 -13.33 -22.19
CA GLU A 390 -3.72 -12.02 -22.41
C GLU A 390 -4.65 -11.08 -23.20
N GLN A 391 -5.40 -11.62 -24.17
CA GLN A 391 -6.39 -10.85 -24.93
C GLN A 391 -7.54 -10.36 -24.04
N CYS A 392 -8.08 -11.23 -23.17
CA CYS A 392 -9.17 -10.89 -22.26
C CYS A 392 -8.71 -10.10 -21.03
N GLU A 393 -7.43 -10.17 -20.65
CA GLU A 393 -6.88 -9.48 -19.48
C GLU A 393 -6.97 -7.96 -19.58
N LYS A 394 -7.11 -7.41 -20.79
CA LYS A 394 -7.23 -5.97 -21.05
C LYS A 394 -8.41 -5.32 -20.33
N GLU A 395 -9.51 -6.04 -20.12
CA GLU A 395 -10.70 -5.53 -19.43
C GLU A 395 -11.25 -6.53 -18.40
N ASP A 396 -11.65 -6.02 -17.22
CA ASP A 396 -12.23 -6.85 -16.14
C ASP A 396 -13.48 -7.60 -16.59
N ARG A 397 -14.30 -6.97 -17.44
CA ARG A 397 -15.52 -7.58 -17.98
C ARG A 397 -15.18 -8.80 -18.85
N TRP A 398 -14.18 -8.67 -19.71
CA TRP A 398 -13.75 -9.74 -20.61
C TRP A 398 -13.11 -10.89 -19.84
N LEU A 399 -12.20 -10.58 -18.92
CA LEU A 399 -11.53 -11.57 -18.11
C LEU A 399 -12.51 -12.34 -17.22
N LEU A 400 -13.46 -11.64 -16.60
CA LEU A 400 -14.54 -12.27 -15.86
C LEU A 400 -15.31 -13.24 -16.77
N ARG A 401 -15.74 -12.79 -17.96
CA ARG A 401 -16.51 -13.62 -18.88
C ARG A 401 -15.74 -14.86 -19.35
N LEU A 402 -14.44 -14.71 -19.62
CA LEU A 402 -13.57 -15.84 -19.95
C LEU A 402 -13.53 -16.87 -18.82
N GLN A 403 -13.40 -16.43 -17.56
CA GLN A 403 -13.45 -17.33 -16.40
C GLN A 403 -14.79 -18.06 -16.30
N GLU A 404 -15.91 -17.39 -16.59
CA GLU A 404 -17.24 -18.02 -16.59
C GLU A 404 -17.32 -19.14 -17.64
N GLU A 405 -16.95 -18.84 -18.88
CA GLU A 405 -17.06 -19.77 -20.01
C GLU A 405 -16.12 -20.97 -19.86
N VAL A 406 -14.86 -20.72 -19.48
CA VAL A 406 -13.89 -21.80 -19.21
C VAL A 406 -14.38 -22.73 -18.11
N CYS A 407 -14.97 -22.21 -17.03
CA CYS A 407 -15.50 -23.03 -15.96
C CYS A 407 -16.66 -23.92 -16.42
N ILE A 408 -17.62 -23.36 -17.15
CA ILE A 408 -18.74 -24.13 -17.69
C ILE A 408 -18.22 -25.21 -18.66
N ILE A 409 -17.37 -24.83 -19.61
CA ILE A 409 -16.79 -25.76 -20.59
C ILE A 409 -15.99 -26.88 -19.90
N ALA A 410 -15.15 -26.54 -18.92
CA ALA A 410 -14.34 -27.51 -18.19
C ALA A 410 -15.20 -28.55 -17.46
N LEU A 411 -16.24 -28.11 -16.74
CA LEU A 411 -17.11 -29.02 -16.01
C LEU A 411 -18.03 -29.81 -16.94
N THR A 412 -18.56 -29.17 -17.98
CA THR A 412 -19.40 -29.84 -18.98
C THR A 412 -18.63 -30.92 -19.72
N ARG A 413 -17.34 -30.69 -20.02
CA ARG A 413 -16.46 -31.69 -20.62
C ARG A 413 -16.36 -32.96 -19.76
N GLU A 414 -16.19 -32.83 -18.45
CA GLU A 414 -16.10 -33.99 -17.54
C GLU A 414 -17.41 -34.78 -17.43
N LEU A 415 -18.55 -34.21 -17.86
CA LEU A 415 -19.81 -34.95 -17.96
C LEU A 415 -19.88 -35.85 -19.21
N PHE A 416 -19.00 -35.65 -20.20
CA PHE A 416 -18.98 -36.46 -21.43
C PHE A 416 -17.95 -37.59 -21.30
N ASP A 417 -18.40 -38.81 -21.63
CA ASP A 417 -17.63 -40.05 -21.41
C ASP A 417 -16.33 -40.11 -22.22
N ASN A 418 -15.32 -40.79 -21.66
CA ASN A 418 -13.90 -40.74 -22.08
C ASN A 418 -13.57 -41.28 -23.49
N GLU A 419 -14.53 -41.88 -24.21
CA GLU A 419 -14.27 -42.58 -25.48
C GLU A 419 -13.97 -41.64 -26.67
N SER A 420 -14.13 -40.32 -26.53
CA SER A 420 -13.93 -39.33 -27.61
C SER A 420 -13.05 -38.12 -27.23
N SER A 421 -12.07 -38.31 -26.34
CA SER A 421 -11.30 -37.21 -25.71
C SER A 421 -10.58 -36.27 -26.69
N VAL A 422 -10.09 -36.75 -27.83
CA VAL A 422 -9.34 -35.93 -28.81
C VAL A 422 -10.27 -34.99 -29.58
N HIS A 423 -11.46 -35.44 -29.98
CA HIS A 423 -12.42 -34.60 -30.69
C HIS A 423 -13.02 -33.53 -29.77
N ILE A 424 -13.24 -33.88 -28.50
CA ILE A 424 -13.69 -32.94 -27.48
C ILE A 424 -12.63 -31.88 -27.19
N ASP A 425 -11.34 -32.24 -27.17
CA ASP A 425 -10.23 -31.29 -27.00
C ASP A 425 -10.18 -30.25 -28.13
N LEU A 426 -10.22 -30.70 -29.38
CA LEU A 426 -10.19 -29.81 -30.55
C LEU A 426 -11.42 -28.90 -30.61
N PHE A 427 -12.60 -29.48 -30.34
CA PHE A 427 -13.84 -28.71 -30.31
C PHE A 427 -13.84 -27.66 -29.20
N THR A 428 -13.34 -28.02 -28.01
CA THR A 428 -13.20 -27.09 -26.87
C THR A 428 -12.30 -25.92 -27.22
N GLU A 429 -11.16 -26.17 -27.88
CA GLU A 429 -10.24 -25.11 -28.25
C GLU A 429 -10.86 -24.15 -29.28
N GLU A 430 -11.55 -24.67 -30.30
CA GLU A 430 -12.25 -23.85 -31.29
C GLU A 430 -13.42 -23.06 -30.69
N GLN A 431 -14.19 -23.67 -29.78
CA GLN A 431 -15.24 -22.95 -29.06
C GLN A 431 -14.66 -21.81 -28.23
N LEU A 432 -13.54 -22.03 -27.53
CA LEU A 432 -12.87 -20.98 -26.76
C LEU A 432 -12.38 -19.83 -27.65
N LYS A 433 -11.86 -20.11 -28.85
CA LYS A 433 -11.51 -19.07 -29.84
C LYS A 433 -12.73 -18.21 -30.17
N TYR A 434 -13.87 -18.84 -30.46
CA TYR A 434 -15.10 -18.14 -30.82
C TYR A 434 -15.66 -17.32 -29.64
N VAL A 435 -15.62 -17.89 -28.44
CA VAL A 435 -16.01 -17.21 -27.20
C VAL A 435 -15.16 -15.97 -26.98
N VAL A 436 -13.83 -16.07 -27.11
CA VAL A 436 -12.93 -14.92 -26.92
C VAL A 436 -13.22 -13.83 -27.94
N LEU A 437 -13.41 -14.18 -29.22
CA LEU A 437 -13.80 -13.23 -30.26
C LEU A 437 -15.13 -12.52 -29.91
N SER A 438 -16.13 -13.28 -29.47
CA SER A 438 -17.42 -12.72 -29.06
C SER A 438 -17.31 -11.80 -27.84
N ILE A 439 -16.51 -12.17 -26.85
CA ILE A 439 -16.28 -11.37 -25.64
C ILE A 439 -15.65 -10.03 -26.01
N THR A 440 -14.62 -10.05 -26.85
CA THR A 440 -13.83 -8.86 -27.19
C THR A 440 -14.53 -7.91 -28.16
N ASN A 441 -15.57 -8.38 -28.86
CA ASN A 441 -16.37 -7.57 -29.79
C ASN A 441 -17.67 -7.03 -29.15
N SER A 442 -17.88 -7.24 -27.84
CA SER A 442 -19.09 -6.87 -27.06
C SER A 442 -18.79 -5.92 -25.91
#